data_AF-A0A1R2BEJ0-F1
#
_entry.id   AF-A0A1R2BEJ0-F1
#
_cell.length_a   1.000
_cell.length_b   1.000
_cell.length_c   1.000
_cell.angle_alpha   90.00
_cell.angle_beta   90.00
_cell.angle_gamma   90.00
#
_symmetry.space_group_name_H-M   'P 1'
#
loop_
_entity.id
_entity.type
_entity.pdbx_description
1 polymer ?
#
loop_
_entity_poly.entity_id
_entity_poly.type
_entity_poly.pdbx_seq_one_letter_code
_entity_poly.pdbx_strand_id
1 'polypeptide(L)'
;MKWYRVHNLCFLKVISFCMDYHWSVSKKIIHVHEKHMINCVECTKKIKCLKFRTETHADSYDFITFFAYVCYFPLYFAGPVMTYNSWLSQVHFPQQVYDKKRLFIYSFRWIVVFGLLLWFIHNLYLPAIANSQYNRHLLFWLNCSELMTVSFFVLKWIWLKFTVIWRFFRIVALLDNIECPENMITCMSNNYCFEGFWRSWHHSFNLWLVRYLFIPLGGKHTKIYNIWIIYGFVGLWHDVSLDMVFWSWGMCLFIVPEILIKSYFSRENFSAFRSTLAYSWLCVLGSDFYIILMIVANLVGFSYGSDGITHMSKKFISVEGIKAIFISVIFLTIWTHFNRLYREEEARRGVKKKY
;
A
#
# COMPACT_ATOMS: atom_id res chain seq x y z
N MET A 1 -16.70 9.02 14.57
CA MET A 1 -15.90 7.87 14.11
C MET A 1 -16.57 6.59 14.63
N LYS A 2 -16.71 5.55 13.81
CA LYS A 2 -17.28 4.27 14.29
C LYS A 2 -16.18 3.49 15.04
N TRP A 3 -16.47 3.03 16.26
CA TRP A 3 -15.52 2.42 17.23
C TRP A 3 -14.73 1.21 16.69
N TYR A 4 -15.23 0.51 15.67
CA TYR A 4 -14.58 -0.68 15.11
C TYR A 4 -13.18 -0.43 14.51
N ARG A 5 -12.84 0.79 14.07
CA ARG A 5 -11.55 1.02 13.39
C ARG A 5 -10.35 0.90 14.33
N VAL A 6 -10.51 1.28 15.59
CA VAL A 6 -9.47 1.14 16.62
C VAL A 6 -9.29 -0.33 16.99
N HIS A 7 -10.38 -1.09 17.00
CA HIS A 7 -10.35 -2.54 17.22
C HIS A 7 -9.50 -3.26 16.17
N ASN A 8 -9.60 -2.87 14.89
CA ASN A 8 -8.89 -3.54 13.80
C ASN A 8 -7.37 -3.42 13.91
N LEU A 9 -6.82 -2.26 14.27
CA LEU A 9 -5.37 -2.10 14.47
C LEU A 9 -4.89 -2.78 15.76
N CYS A 10 -5.69 -2.70 16.83
CA CYS A 10 -5.43 -3.42 18.08
C CYS A 10 -5.34 -4.93 17.84
N PHE A 11 -6.26 -5.49 17.06
CA PHE A 11 -6.27 -6.90 16.69
C PHE A 11 -4.97 -7.35 16.02
N LEU A 12 -4.42 -6.56 15.10
CA LEU A 12 -3.12 -6.86 14.47
C LEU A 12 -1.97 -6.89 15.48
N LYS A 13 -1.98 -5.97 16.46
CA LYS A 13 -0.98 -5.94 17.54
C LYS A 13 -1.10 -7.17 18.45
N VAL A 14 -2.31 -7.57 18.82
CA VAL A 14 -2.54 -8.77 19.63
C VAL A 14 -1.99 -10.01 18.91
N ILE A 15 -2.30 -10.18 17.62
CA ILE A 15 -1.72 -11.27 16.82
C ILE A 15 -0.20 -11.17 16.76
N SER A 16 0.37 -9.98 16.53
CA SER A 16 1.82 -9.77 16.51
C SER A 16 2.49 -10.26 17.79
N PHE A 17 1.97 -9.86 18.96
CA PHE A 17 2.50 -10.30 20.25
C PHE A 17 2.39 -11.81 20.43
N CYS A 18 1.21 -12.39 20.21
CA CYS A 18 0.98 -13.83 20.41
C CYS A 18 1.86 -14.69 19.49
N MET A 19 1.99 -14.29 18.22
CA MET A 19 2.80 -15.01 17.24
C MET A 19 4.30 -14.86 17.52
N ASP A 20 4.77 -13.66 17.84
CA ASP A 20 6.18 -13.42 18.16
C ASP A 20 6.59 -14.15 19.45
N TYR A 21 5.71 -14.18 20.46
CA TYR A 21 5.88 -14.97 21.68
C TYR A 21 5.94 -16.46 21.39
N HIS A 22 4.98 -16.99 20.62
CA HIS A 22 4.95 -18.40 20.24
C HIS A 22 6.23 -18.81 19.50
N TRP A 23 6.73 -17.98 18.58
CA TRP A 23 7.98 -18.25 17.86
C TRP A 23 9.22 -18.17 18.75
N SER A 24 9.24 -17.25 19.72
CA SER A 24 10.30 -17.16 20.73
C SER A 24 10.39 -18.45 21.55
N VAL A 25 9.25 -18.94 22.07
CA VAL A 25 9.18 -20.17 22.87
C VAL A 25 9.50 -21.40 22.03
N SER A 26 8.98 -21.47 20.81
CA SER A 26 9.17 -22.64 19.93
C SER A 26 10.58 -22.72 19.33
N LYS A 27 11.47 -21.75 19.62
CA LYS A 27 12.80 -21.58 19.00
C LYS A 27 12.78 -21.69 17.47
N LYS A 28 11.64 -21.36 16.84
CA LYS A 28 11.54 -21.19 15.39
C LYS A 28 12.13 -19.83 15.04
N ILE A 29 13.42 -19.67 15.32
CA ILE A 29 14.20 -18.56 14.80
C ILE A 29 14.29 -18.82 13.31
N ILE A 30 13.69 -17.95 12.50
CA ILE A 30 14.08 -17.86 11.10
C ILE A 30 15.52 -17.33 11.16
N HIS A 31 16.52 -18.20 11.04
CA HIS A 31 17.95 -17.85 11.05
C HIS A 31 18.29 -16.96 9.83
N VAL A 32 17.90 -15.69 9.89
CA VAL A 32 18.16 -14.69 8.83
C VAL A 32 19.23 -13.69 9.27
N HIS A 33 19.59 -13.61 10.55
CA HIS A 33 20.46 -12.55 11.09
C HIS A 33 21.81 -12.43 10.37
N GLU A 34 22.55 -13.52 10.19
CA GLU A 34 23.85 -13.49 9.52
C GLU A 34 23.71 -13.13 8.03
N LYS A 35 22.76 -13.77 7.34
CA LYS A 35 22.46 -13.47 5.92
C LYS A 35 21.96 -12.03 5.73
N HIS A 36 21.22 -11.49 6.71
CA HIS A 36 20.71 -10.13 6.67
C HIS A 36 21.85 -9.13 6.84
N MET A 37 22.71 -9.31 7.83
CA MET A 37 23.84 -8.40 8.08
C MET A 37 24.84 -8.38 6.92
N ILE A 38 24.99 -9.49 6.18
CA ILE A 38 25.83 -9.56 4.98
C ILE A 38 25.20 -8.82 3.79
N ASN A 39 23.87 -8.92 3.61
CA ASN A 39 23.19 -8.41 2.42
C ASN A 39 22.51 -7.04 2.60
N CYS A 40 22.40 -6.54 3.84
CA CYS A 40 21.70 -5.31 4.15
C CYS A 40 22.64 -4.10 4.08
N VAL A 41 22.33 -3.17 3.18
CA VAL A 41 23.07 -1.91 3.00
C VAL A 41 22.80 -0.90 4.13
N GLU A 42 21.66 -1.04 4.83
CA GLU A 42 21.27 -0.12 5.91
C GLU A 42 21.85 -0.51 7.27
N CYS A 43 22.11 -1.80 7.47
CA CYS A 43 22.64 -2.31 8.73
C CYS A 43 24.15 -2.05 8.81
N THR A 44 24.57 -1.43 9.90
CA THR A 44 26.00 -1.31 10.28
C THR A 44 26.20 -1.89 11.68
N LYS A 45 27.44 -1.84 12.20
CA LYS A 45 27.69 -2.24 13.59
C LYS A 45 26.87 -1.40 14.59
N LYS A 46 26.60 -0.12 14.25
CA LYS A 46 25.87 0.82 15.11
C LYS A 46 24.39 0.95 14.75
N ILE A 47 24.03 0.79 13.48
CA ILE A 47 22.65 0.99 12.98
C ILE A 47 22.01 -0.36 12.66
N LYS A 48 20.88 -0.65 13.28
CA LYS A 48 20.05 -1.83 12.95
C LYS A 48 18.78 -1.39 12.23
N CYS A 49 18.57 -1.88 11.01
CA CYS A 49 17.38 -1.54 10.23
C CYS A 49 16.11 -2.17 10.81
N LEU A 50 14.95 -1.65 10.39
CA LEU A 50 13.65 -2.09 10.89
C LEU A 50 13.37 -3.58 10.64
N LYS A 51 13.82 -4.12 9.50
CA LYS A 51 13.66 -5.53 9.17
C LYS A 51 14.42 -6.43 10.15
N PHE A 52 15.67 -6.07 10.48
CA PHE A 52 16.45 -6.78 11.48
C PHE A 52 15.75 -6.80 12.85
N ARG A 53 15.25 -5.63 13.29
CA ARG A 53 14.54 -5.50 14.57
C ARG A 53 13.22 -6.27 14.61
N THR A 54 12.55 -6.39 13.47
CA THR A 54 11.33 -7.20 13.33
C THR A 54 11.63 -8.70 13.42
N GLU A 55 12.73 -9.15 12.81
CA GLU A 55 13.12 -10.57 12.76
C GLU A 55 13.78 -11.07 14.06
N THR A 56 14.29 -10.18 14.90
CA THR A 56 14.91 -10.51 16.19
C THR A 56 13.84 -10.69 17.26
N HIS A 57 13.94 -11.73 18.09
CA HIS A 57 13.03 -11.89 19.22
C HIS A 57 13.22 -10.77 20.24
N ALA A 58 12.12 -10.30 20.82
CA ALA A 58 12.14 -9.45 22.00
C ALA A 58 12.78 -10.17 23.20
N ASP A 59 13.41 -9.38 24.08
CA ASP A 59 14.04 -9.87 25.31
C ASP A 59 13.00 -10.27 26.37
N SER A 60 11.80 -9.68 26.33
CA SER A 60 10.70 -10.02 27.23
C SER A 60 9.34 -10.06 26.51
N TYR A 61 8.47 -10.94 27.02
CA TYR A 61 7.05 -11.03 26.65
C TYR A 61 6.24 -11.11 27.94
N ASP A 62 5.96 -9.96 28.53
CA ASP A 62 5.20 -9.85 29.77
C ASP A 62 3.90 -9.05 29.55
N PHE A 63 3.02 -9.08 30.54
CA PHE A 63 1.71 -8.42 30.43
C PHE A 63 1.83 -6.88 30.33
N ILE A 64 2.84 -6.28 30.97
CA ILE A 64 3.01 -4.82 31.02
C ILE A 64 3.49 -4.31 29.66
N THR A 65 4.52 -4.93 29.10
CA THR A 65 5.05 -4.64 27.76
C THR A 65 4.01 -4.90 26.66
N PHE A 66 3.21 -5.96 26.80
CA PHE A 66 2.06 -6.21 25.95
C PHE A 66 1.05 -5.05 25.98
N PHE A 67 0.60 -4.65 27.18
CA PHE A 67 -0.39 -3.58 27.32
C PHE A 67 0.16 -2.25 26.79
N ALA A 68 1.41 -1.92 27.11
CA ALA A 68 2.08 -0.72 26.61
C ALA A 68 2.18 -0.71 25.07
N TYR A 69 2.52 -1.84 24.45
CA TYR A 69 2.58 -1.98 22.99
C TYR A 69 1.21 -1.79 22.33
N VAL A 70 0.18 -2.45 22.86
CA VAL A 70 -1.19 -2.37 22.34
C VAL A 70 -1.70 -0.94 22.45
N CYS A 71 -1.55 -0.32 23.62
CA CYS A 71 -2.01 1.04 23.94
C CYS A 71 -1.05 2.15 23.50
N TYR A 72 0.04 1.83 22.79
CA TYR A 72 1.01 2.82 22.33
C TYR A 72 0.34 3.90 21.47
N PHE A 73 0.17 5.09 22.05
CA PHE A 73 -0.69 6.17 21.53
C PHE A 73 -0.45 6.53 20.06
N PRO A 74 0.81 6.73 19.59
CA PRO A 74 1.05 7.09 18.20
C PRO A 74 0.52 6.05 17.20
N LEU A 75 0.49 4.78 17.58
CA LEU A 75 0.09 3.66 16.72
C LEU A 75 -1.21 3.00 17.16
N TYR A 76 -1.96 3.63 18.08
CA TYR A 76 -3.21 3.09 18.59
C TYR A 76 -4.38 3.40 17.65
N PHE A 77 -4.52 4.67 17.24
CA PHE A 77 -5.69 5.11 16.47
C PHE A 77 -5.59 4.88 14.96
N ALA A 78 -4.52 5.38 14.34
CA ALA A 78 -4.33 5.32 12.90
C ALA A 78 -2.85 5.43 12.51
N GLY A 79 -1.93 4.94 13.34
CA GLY A 79 -0.52 4.90 12.99
C GLY A 79 -0.14 3.71 12.12
N PRO A 80 1.06 3.70 11.52
CA PRO A 80 1.57 2.53 10.82
C PRO A 80 1.63 1.29 11.72
N VAL A 81 1.37 0.12 11.13
CA VAL A 81 1.45 -1.17 11.81
C VAL A 81 2.92 -1.49 12.11
N MET A 82 3.21 -1.82 13.36
CA MET A 82 4.54 -2.24 13.79
C MET A 82 4.44 -3.56 14.55
N THR A 83 5.42 -4.44 14.39
CA THR A 83 5.52 -5.70 15.12
C THR A 83 5.95 -5.47 16.57
N TYR A 84 5.60 -6.39 17.46
CA TYR A 84 5.95 -6.29 18.89
C TYR A 84 7.47 -6.25 19.08
N ASN A 85 8.19 -7.18 18.44
CA ASN A 85 9.65 -7.26 18.50
C ASN A 85 10.33 -5.95 18.09
N SER A 86 9.88 -5.36 16.97
CA SER A 86 10.46 -4.12 16.47
C SER A 86 10.13 -2.92 17.37
N TRP A 87 8.97 -2.92 18.02
CA TRP A 87 8.59 -1.87 18.95
C TRP A 87 9.43 -1.97 20.24
N LEU A 88 9.46 -3.13 20.90
CA LEU A 88 10.18 -3.30 22.16
C LEU A 88 11.69 -3.07 21.98
N SER A 89 12.26 -3.56 20.89
CA SER A 89 13.66 -3.28 20.53
C SER A 89 13.96 -1.77 20.46
N GLN A 90 13.00 -0.97 20.01
CA GLN A 90 13.16 0.48 19.90
C GLN A 90 12.90 1.22 21.20
N VAL A 91 12.06 0.69 22.08
CA VAL A 91 11.88 1.19 23.45
C VAL A 91 13.19 1.09 24.24
N HIS A 92 13.91 -0.03 24.11
CA HIS A 92 15.23 -0.18 24.74
C HIS A 92 16.36 0.53 23.98
N PHE A 93 16.33 0.45 22.64
CA PHE A 93 17.35 1.03 21.78
C PHE A 93 16.71 1.93 20.73
N PRO A 94 16.59 3.25 21.01
CA PRO A 94 15.96 4.26 20.16
C PRO A 94 16.33 4.14 18.67
N GLN A 95 15.44 4.62 17.79
CA GLN A 95 15.71 4.69 16.36
C GLN A 95 16.99 5.50 16.06
N GLN A 96 17.74 5.08 15.04
CA GLN A 96 19.05 5.65 14.70
C GLN A 96 19.11 6.21 13.27
N VAL A 97 18.00 6.14 12.54
CA VAL A 97 17.95 6.44 11.09
C VAL A 97 17.61 7.91 10.83
N TYR A 98 16.75 8.50 11.66
CA TYR A 98 16.30 9.88 11.54
C TYR A 98 17.04 10.76 12.54
N ASP A 99 17.98 11.55 12.04
CA ASP A 99 18.52 12.69 12.77
C ASP A 99 17.53 13.87 12.77
N LYS A 100 17.84 14.92 13.55
CA LYS A 100 16.99 16.12 13.65
C LYS A 100 16.73 16.75 12.28
N LYS A 101 17.72 16.75 11.38
CA LYS A 101 17.62 17.31 10.04
C LYS A 101 16.65 16.52 9.16
N ARG A 102 16.76 15.18 9.13
CA ARG A 102 15.85 14.31 8.39
C ARG A 102 14.44 14.40 8.93
N LEU A 103 14.27 14.45 10.25
CA LEU A 103 12.95 14.62 10.88
C LEU A 103 12.32 15.96 10.53
N PHE A 104 13.11 17.05 10.52
CA PHE A 104 12.65 18.37 10.09
C PHE A 104 12.19 18.35 8.62
N ILE A 105 13.02 17.83 7.70
CA ILE A 105 12.67 17.71 6.28
C ILE A 105 11.40 16.85 6.11
N TYR A 106 11.30 15.74 6.82
CA TYR A 106 10.14 14.86 6.75
C TYR A 106 8.86 15.56 7.25
N SER A 107 8.95 16.31 8.35
CA SER A 107 7.83 17.09 8.91
C SER A 107 7.44 18.25 7.99
N PHE A 108 8.41 18.94 7.40
CA PHE A 108 8.14 19.99 6.41
C PHE A 108 7.41 19.44 5.17
N ARG A 109 7.84 18.28 4.65
CA ARG A 109 7.14 17.61 3.55
C ARG A 109 5.70 17.24 3.93
N TRP A 110 5.45 16.88 5.19
CA TRP A 110 4.10 16.64 5.68
C TRP A 110 3.25 17.92 5.68
N ILE A 111 3.78 19.05 6.15
CA ILE A 111 3.07 20.34 6.13
C ILE A 111 2.67 20.72 4.70
N VAL A 112 3.58 20.57 3.72
CA VAL A 112 3.28 20.84 2.31
C VAL A 112 2.18 19.93 1.78
N VAL A 113 2.24 18.63 2.08
CA VAL A 113 1.19 17.67 1.65
C VAL A 113 -0.14 17.93 2.34
N PHE A 114 -0.12 18.35 3.60
CA PHE A 114 -1.32 18.74 4.34
C PHE A 114 -1.96 20.00 3.75
N GLY A 115 -1.16 21.03 3.45
CA GLY A 115 -1.61 22.23 2.74
C GLY A 115 -2.21 21.89 1.36
N LEU A 116 -1.58 20.98 0.61
CA LEU A 116 -2.12 20.48 -0.66
C LEU A 116 -3.47 19.78 -0.47
N LEU A 117 -3.61 18.93 0.56
CA LEU A 117 -4.89 18.29 0.87
C LEU A 117 -5.97 19.33 1.22
N LEU A 118 -5.63 20.34 2.03
CA LEU A 118 -6.55 21.43 2.36
C LEU A 118 -6.97 22.20 1.11
N TRP A 119 -6.02 22.60 0.27
CA TRP A 119 -6.34 23.26 -1.00
C TRP A 119 -7.22 22.37 -1.88
N PHE A 120 -6.91 21.07 -1.98
CA PHE A 120 -7.67 20.11 -2.77
C PHE A 120 -9.13 20.04 -2.31
N ILE A 121 -9.39 19.86 -1.01
CA ILE A 121 -10.76 19.69 -0.52
C ILE A 121 -11.59 20.99 -0.58
N HIS A 122 -10.96 22.16 -0.55
CA HIS A 122 -11.65 23.45 -0.67
C HIS A 122 -11.98 23.81 -2.12
N ASN A 123 -11.14 23.39 -3.08
CA ASN A 123 -11.31 23.78 -4.50
C ASN A 123 -11.93 22.67 -5.35
N LEU A 124 -11.75 21.40 -4.98
CA LEU A 124 -12.23 20.25 -5.74
C LEU A 124 -13.28 19.49 -4.93
N TYR A 125 -14.55 19.81 -5.18
CA TYR A 125 -15.70 19.18 -4.51
C TYR A 125 -15.99 17.75 -4.97
N LEU A 126 -15.21 17.20 -5.90
CA LEU A 126 -15.36 15.86 -6.46
C LEU A 126 -15.49 14.75 -5.39
N PRO A 127 -14.64 14.72 -4.33
CA PRO A 127 -14.79 13.72 -3.28
C PRO A 127 -16.02 13.93 -2.40
N ALA A 128 -16.51 15.16 -2.25
CA ALA A 128 -17.74 15.44 -1.51
C ALA A 128 -18.97 14.96 -2.29
N ILE A 129 -18.96 15.10 -3.62
CA ILE A 129 -20.01 14.56 -4.50
C ILE A 129 -20.01 13.03 -4.44
N ALA A 130 -18.84 12.39 -4.58
CA ALA A 130 -18.73 10.93 -4.63
C ALA A 130 -19.05 10.23 -3.29
N ASN A 131 -18.66 10.82 -2.14
CA ASN A 131 -18.82 10.17 -0.84
C ASN A 131 -20.21 10.40 -0.19
N SER A 132 -20.97 11.41 -0.62
CA SER A 132 -22.30 11.70 -0.07
C SER A 132 -23.37 10.92 -0.83
N GLN A 133 -24.11 10.04 -0.15
CA GLN A 133 -25.24 9.31 -0.76
C GLN A 133 -26.26 10.25 -1.41
N TYR A 134 -26.51 11.41 -0.80
CA TYR A 134 -27.42 12.42 -1.33
C TYR A 134 -26.93 12.99 -2.67
N ASN A 135 -25.62 13.17 -2.86
CA ASN A 135 -25.06 13.79 -4.05
C ASN A 135 -24.77 12.81 -5.19
N ARG A 136 -24.85 11.48 -4.97
CA ARG A 136 -24.50 10.48 -5.99
C ARG A 136 -25.31 10.60 -7.27
N HIS A 137 -26.55 11.08 -7.18
CA HIS A 137 -27.39 11.32 -8.35
C HIS A 137 -26.72 12.29 -9.37
N LEU A 138 -25.86 13.21 -8.91
CA LEU A 138 -25.11 14.13 -9.76
C LEU A 138 -24.14 13.41 -10.70
N LEU A 139 -23.61 12.25 -10.31
CA LEU A 139 -22.68 11.49 -11.13
C LEU A 139 -23.35 10.90 -12.39
N PHE A 140 -24.66 10.65 -12.34
CA PHE A 140 -25.40 10.10 -13.48
C PHE A 140 -25.53 11.10 -14.63
N TRP A 141 -25.43 12.40 -14.35
CA TRP A 141 -25.48 13.47 -15.35
C TRP A 141 -24.14 13.71 -16.05
N LEU A 142 -23.04 13.17 -15.50
CA LEU A 142 -21.72 13.34 -16.08
C LEU A 142 -21.54 12.46 -17.32
N ASN A 143 -20.82 12.99 -18.32
CA ASN A 143 -20.36 12.19 -19.45
C ASN A 143 -19.22 11.25 -19.04
N CYS A 144 -18.81 10.35 -19.95
CA CYS A 144 -17.79 9.34 -19.64
C CYS A 144 -16.45 9.95 -19.23
N SER A 145 -15.99 10.98 -19.95
CA SER A 145 -14.72 11.65 -19.65
C SER A 145 -14.72 12.33 -18.29
N GLU A 146 -15.76 13.08 -17.97
CA GLU A 146 -15.94 13.73 -16.67
C GLU A 146 -15.93 12.69 -15.55
N LEU A 147 -16.61 11.57 -15.75
CA LEU A 147 -16.72 10.54 -14.74
C LEU A 147 -15.38 9.82 -14.47
N MET A 148 -14.59 9.59 -15.52
CA MET A 148 -13.21 9.12 -15.38
C MET A 148 -12.35 10.13 -14.61
N THR A 149 -12.48 11.42 -14.92
CA THR A 149 -11.77 12.50 -14.22
C THR A 149 -12.17 12.57 -12.74
N VAL A 150 -13.47 12.53 -12.43
CA VAL A 150 -13.99 12.49 -11.05
C VAL A 150 -13.39 11.32 -10.29
N SER A 151 -13.45 10.12 -10.86
CA SER A 151 -12.92 8.93 -10.18
C SER A 151 -11.41 8.98 -9.98
N PHE A 152 -10.66 9.47 -10.98
CA PHE A 152 -9.21 9.67 -10.84
C PHE A 152 -8.88 10.63 -9.70
N PHE A 153 -9.58 11.77 -9.60
CA PHE A 153 -9.37 12.74 -8.53
C PHE A 153 -9.85 12.24 -7.16
N VAL A 154 -10.91 11.42 -7.11
CA VAL A 154 -11.31 10.72 -5.88
C VAL A 154 -10.18 9.80 -5.42
N LEU A 155 -9.59 9.00 -6.30
CA LEU A 155 -8.42 8.16 -5.96
C LEU A 155 -7.24 9.00 -5.42
N LYS A 156 -6.97 10.16 -6.03
CA LYS A 156 -5.94 11.10 -5.55
C LYS A 156 -6.25 11.64 -4.16
N TRP A 157 -7.49 12.02 -3.93
CA TRP A 157 -7.95 12.48 -2.62
C TRP A 157 -7.81 11.39 -1.56
N ILE A 158 -8.23 10.15 -1.84
CA ILE A 158 -8.08 9.03 -0.90
C ILE A 158 -6.59 8.82 -0.58
N TRP A 159 -5.72 8.83 -1.59
CA TRP A 159 -4.27 8.71 -1.39
C TRP A 159 -3.72 9.85 -0.51
N LEU A 160 -4.01 11.11 -0.84
CA LEU A 160 -3.54 12.28 -0.07
C LEU A 160 -4.03 12.27 1.37
N LYS A 161 -5.31 11.94 1.59
CA LYS A 161 -5.93 11.82 2.91
C LYS A 161 -5.17 10.83 3.79
N PHE A 162 -4.91 9.62 3.30
CA PHE A 162 -4.17 8.62 4.07
C PHE A 162 -2.69 8.96 4.22
N THR A 163 -2.06 9.59 3.22
CA THR A 163 -0.69 10.09 3.34
C THR A 163 -0.58 11.10 4.48
N VAL A 164 -1.50 12.06 4.59
CA VAL A 164 -1.50 13.04 5.70
C VAL A 164 -1.68 12.34 7.04
N ILE A 165 -2.70 11.48 7.18
CA ILE A 165 -3.01 10.81 8.45
C ILE A 165 -1.85 9.94 8.91
N TRP A 166 -1.37 9.03 8.06
CA TRP A 166 -0.35 8.06 8.46
C TRP A 166 1.02 8.69 8.68
N ARG A 167 1.39 9.71 7.92
CA ARG A 167 2.64 10.45 8.16
C ARG A 167 2.59 11.26 9.45
N PHE A 168 1.44 11.83 9.80
CA PHE A 168 1.29 12.54 11.08
C PHE A 168 1.61 11.61 12.25
N PHE A 169 0.93 10.46 12.35
CA PHE A 169 1.18 9.49 13.42
C PHE A 169 2.61 8.94 13.39
N ARG A 170 3.20 8.78 12.21
CA ARG A 170 4.61 8.41 12.07
C ARG A 170 5.55 9.51 12.59
N ILE A 171 5.26 10.81 12.37
CA ILE A 171 6.04 11.91 12.95
C ILE A 171 5.99 11.85 14.48
N VAL A 172 4.80 11.65 15.05
CA VAL A 172 4.65 11.53 16.51
C VAL A 172 5.47 10.35 17.06
N ALA A 173 5.44 9.20 16.40
CA ALA A 173 6.27 8.05 16.78
C ALA A 173 7.78 8.36 16.64
N LEU A 174 8.20 9.05 15.58
CA LEU A 174 9.61 9.44 15.40
C LEU A 174 10.10 10.44 16.44
N LEU A 175 9.24 11.36 16.90
CA LEU A 175 9.54 12.27 18.02
C LEU A 175 9.74 11.51 19.33
N ASP A 176 9.05 10.38 19.49
CA ASP A 176 9.21 9.42 20.58
C ASP A 176 10.34 8.40 20.31
N ASN A 177 11.17 8.66 19.30
CA ASN A 177 12.27 7.79 18.86
C ASN A 177 11.89 6.37 18.42
N ILE A 178 10.65 6.18 17.97
CA ILE A 178 10.16 4.92 17.40
C ILE A 178 9.99 5.08 15.87
N GLU A 179 10.84 4.41 15.10
CA GLU A 179 10.75 4.34 13.65
C GLU A 179 9.69 3.32 13.22
N CYS A 180 8.68 3.81 12.50
CA CYS A 180 7.64 3.00 11.87
C CYS A 180 7.83 2.94 10.35
N PRO A 181 7.31 1.91 9.65
CA PRO A 181 7.29 1.91 8.19
C PRO A 181 6.48 3.09 7.63
N GLU A 182 6.92 3.63 6.48
CA GLU A 182 6.13 4.61 5.72
C GLU A 182 4.99 3.89 4.99
N ASN A 183 3.74 4.33 5.17
CA ASN A 183 2.60 3.65 4.58
C ASN A 183 2.32 4.02 3.12
N MET A 184 2.70 5.22 2.68
CA MET A 184 2.38 5.75 1.34
C MET A 184 3.65 6.03 0.57
N ILE A 185 4.20 4.97 -0.03
CA ILE A 185 5.48 5.05 -0.74
C ILE A 185 5.28 5.67 -2.13
N THR A 186 4.29 5.17 -2.88
CA THR A 186 4.01 5.61 -4.25
C THR A 186 2.50 5.78 -4.47
N CYS A 187 2.14 6.76 -5.29
CA CYS A 187 0.75 6.99 -5.70
C CYS A 187 0.32 5.99 -6.77
N MET A 188 -0.99 5.75 -6.95
CA MET A 188 -1.49 4.81 -7.96
C MET A 188 -0.98 5.15 -9.36
N SER A 189 -0.90 6.44 -9.71
CA SER A 189 -0.36 6.90 -10.99
C SER A 189 1.17 6.92 -11.07
N ASN A 190 1.89 6.70 -9.96
CA ASN A 190 3.36 6.64 -9.93
C ASN A 190 3.85 5.18 -9.74
N ASN A 191 2.97 4.21 -9.91
CA ASN A 191 3.31 2.79 -9.99
C ASN A 191 3.09 2.31 -11.42
N TYR A 192 4.07 1.59 -11.97
CA TYR A 192 3.97 0.96 -13.29
C TYR A 192 3.33 -0.43 -13.24
N CYS A 193 2.87 -0.90 -12.07
CA CYS A 193 2.35 -2.25 -11.94
C CYS A 193 1.39 -2.38 -10.75
N PHE A 194 0.37 -3.23 -10.89
CA PHE A 194 -0.76 -3.35 -9.96
C PHE A 194 -0.29 -3.95 -8.61
N GLU A 195 0.47 -5.04 -8.64
CA GLU A 195 1.12 -5.62 -7.45
C GLU A 195 2.00 -4.60 -6.72
N GLY A 196 2.73 -3.76 -7.46
CA GLY A 196 3.60 -2.74 -6.90
C GLY A 196 2.84 -1.66 -6.14
N PHE A 197 1.65 -1.29 -6.63
CA PHE A 197 0.78 -0.36 -5.92
C PHE A 197 0.31 -0.93 -4.58
N TRP A 198 -0.22 -2.15 -4.54
CA TRP A 198 -0.73 -2.74 -3.29
C TRP A 198 0.37 -3.04 -2.26
N ARG A 199 1.61 -3.26 -2.71
CA ARG A 199 2.78 -3.32 -1.82
C ARG A 199 3.18 -1.96 -1.25
N SER A 200 2.87 -0.88 -1.98
CA SER A 200 3.24 0.50 -1.63
C SER A 200 2.14 1.27 -0.90
N TRP A 201 0.90 0.78 -1.02
CA TRP A 201 -0.28 1.25 -0.32
C TRP A 201 -0.39 0.56 1.03
N HIS A 202 -0.60 1.35 2.10
CA HIS A 202 -0.66 0.84 3.47
C HIS A 202 0.48 -0.14 3.78
N HIS A 203 1.70 0.24 3.36
CA HIS A 203 2.86 -0.64 3.30
C HIS A 203 3.19 -1.35 4.62
N SER A 204 3.00 -0.68 5.77
CA SER A 204 3.20 -1.33 7.08
C SER A 204 2.29 -2.54 7.31
N PHE A 205 1.04 -2.45 6.85
CA PHE A 205 0.10 -3.57 6.89
C PHE A 205 0.50 -4.67 5.89
N ASN A 206 1.01 -4.29 4.71
CA ASN A 206 1.58 -5.28 3.78
C ASN A 206 2.75 -6.06 4.41
N LEU A 207 3.68 -5.38 5.09
CA LEU A 207 4.78 -6.02 5.81
C LEU A 207 4.28 -6.96 6.92
N TRP A 208 3.24 -6.53 7.64
CA TRP A 208 2.57 -7.34 8.66
C TRP A 208 1.96 -8.62 8.05
N LEU A 209 1.20 -8.50 6.95
CA LEU A 209 0.62 -9.64 6.23
C LEU A 209 1.71 -10.59 5.72
N VAL A 210 2.83 -10.04 5.23
CA VAL A 210 3.97 -10.84 4.77
C VAL A 210 4.54 -11.67 5.92
N ARG A 211 4.76 -11.06 7.08
CA ARG A 211 5.35 -11.74 8.25
C ARG A 211 4.42 -12.78 8.85
N TYR A 212 3.17 -12.43 9.13
CA TYR A 212 2.27 -13.27 9.95
C TYR A 212 1.34 -14.18 9.15
N LEU A 213 1.13 -13.92 7.86
CA LEU A 213 0.33 -14.80 6.99
C LEU A 213 1.18 -15.40 5.86
N PHE A 214 1.78 -14.57 5.00
CA PHE A 214 2.41 -15.06 3.77
C PHE A 214 3.56 -16.04 4.03
N ILE A 215 4.50 -15.70 4.91
CA ILE A 215 5.65 -16.56 5.23
C ILE A 215 5.18 -17.87 5.89
N PRO A 216 4.34 -17.87 6.93
CA PRO A 216 3.81 -19.09 7.54
C PRO A 216 3.04 -20.00 6.57
N LEU A 217 2.36 -19.45 5.57
CA LEU A 217 1.61 -20.21 4.56
C LEU A 217 2.50 -20.83 3.46
N GLY A 218 3.83 -20.77 3.56
CA GLY A 218 4.77 -21.33 2.59
C GLY A 218 5.42 -20.30 1.65
N GLY A 219 5.11 -19.01 1.84
CA GLY A 219 5.78 -17.90 1.17
C GLY A 219 5.72 -17.97 -0.35
N LYS A 220 6.89 -17.93 -1.00
CA LYS A 220 6.98 -17.88 -2.47
C LYS A 220 6.47 -19.16 -3.14
N HIS A 221 6.57 -20.32 -2.48
CA HIS A 221 6.18 -21.61 -3.07
C HIS A 221 4.67 -21.75 -3.25
N THR A 222 3.89 -21.10 -2.40
CA THR A 222 2.42 -21.12 -2.38
C THR A 222 1.82 -19.76 -2.78
N LYS A 223 2.60 -18.90 -3.46
CA LYS A 223 2.25 -17.49 -3.70
C LYS A 223 0.85 -17.30 -4.27
N ILE A 224 0.45 -18.10 -5.26
CA ILE A 224 -0.86 -17.98 -5.92
C ILE A 224 -2.00 -18.25 -4.93
N TYR A 225 -1.89 -19.30 -4.11
CA TYR A 225 -2.87 -19.65 -3.10
C TYR A 225 -2.91 -18.63 -1.96
N ASN A 226 -1.73 -18.18 -1.50
CA ASN A 226 -1.62 -17.22 -0.41
C ASN A 226 -2.30 -15.89 -0.72
N ILE A 227 -2.31 -15.45 -1.99
CA ILE A 227 -2.98 -14.20 -2.39
C ILE A 227 -4.46 -14.22 -2.03
N TRP A 228 -5.17 -15.33 -2.29
CA TRP A 228 -6.60 -15.43 -1.99
C TRP A 228 -6.90 -15.37 -0.49
N ILE A 229 -6.09 -16.08 0.31
CA ILE A 229 -6.21 -16.07 1.77
C ILE A 229 -5.90 -14.69 2.33
N ILE A 230 -4.81 -14.07 1.88
CA ILE A 230 -4.36 -12.75 2.34
C ILE A 230 -5.39 -11.68 1.98
N TYR A 231 -5.89 -11.64 0.74
CA TYR A 231 -6.89 -10.65 0.34
C TYR A 231 -8.26 -10.93 0.97
N GLY A 232 -8.60 -12.18 1.27
CA GLY A 232 -9.76 -12.53 2.09
C GLY A 232 -9.64 -11.95 3.50
N PHE A 233 -8.48 -12.12 4.15
CA PHE A 233 -8.19 -11.50 5.44
C PHE A 233 -8.24 -9.97 5.37
N VAL A 234 -7.67 -9.36 4.33
CA VAL A 234 -7.72 -7.90 4.12
C VAL A 234 -9.17 -7.41 4.04
N GLY A 235 -10.02 -8.12 3.28
CA GLY A 235 -11.44 -7.82 3.18
C GLY A 235 -12.14 -7.85 4.55
N LEU A 236 -12.01 -8.98 5.26
CA LEU A 236 -12.58 -9.18 6.59
C LEU A 236 -12.06 -8.18 7.63
N TRP A 237 -10.78 -7.81 7.53
CA TRP A 237 -10.15 -6.83 8.41
C TRP A 237 -10.67 -5.40 8.16
N HIS A 238 -11.09 -5.08 6.93
CA HIS A 238 -11.65 -3.77 6.61
C HIS A 238 -13.13 -3.66 7.01
N ASP A 239 -13.92 -4.66 6.66
CA ASP A 239 -15.34 -4.76 6.99
C ASP A 239 -15.75 -6.25 7.01
N VAL A 240 -16.56 -6.65 7.98
CA VAL A 240 -17.06 -8.03 8.10
C VAL A 240 -18.14 -8.31 7.04
N SER A 241 -18.58 -7.30 6.28
CA SER A 241 -19.47 -7.48 5.13
C SER A 241 -18.87 -8.39 4.04
N LEU A 242 -19.70 -9.25 3.46
CA LEU A 242 -19.29 -10.08 2.32
C LEU A 242 -18.94 -9.25 1.08
N ASP A 243 -19.54 -8.07 0.91
CA ASP A 243 -19.25 -7.16 -0.20
C ASP A 243 -17.76 -6.77 -0.25
N MET A 244 -17.17 -6.49 0.91
CA MET A 244 -15.76 -6.14 1.02
C MET A 244 -14.83 -7.33 0.72
N VAL A 245 -15.24 -8.54 1.11
CA VAL A 245 -14.51 -9.78 0.81
C VAL A 245 -14.55 -10.07 -0.68
N PHE A 246 -15.73 -10.01 -1.31
CA PHE A 246 -15.87 -10.21 -2.76
C PHE A 246 -15.13 -9.15 -3.56
N TRP A 247 -15.18 -7.88 -3.13
CA TRP A 247 -14.39 -6.82 -3.76
C TRP A 247 -12.88 -7.10 -3.68
N SER A 248 -12.40 -7.56 -2.52
CA SER A 248 -10.99 -7.88 -2.29
C SER A 248 -10.53 -9.08 -3.14
N TRP A 249 -11.37 -10.11 -3.27
CA TRP A 249 -11.12 -11.23 -4.18
C TRP A 249 -11.24 -10.85 -5.66
N GLY A 250 -12.10 -9.89 -6.00
CA GLY A 250 -12.13 -9.28 -7.32
C GLY A 250 -10.77 -8.68 -7.70
N MET A 251 -10.05 -8.08 -6.74
CA MET A 251 -8.68 -7.60 -6.97
C MET A 251 -7.69 -8.74 -7.25
N CYS A 252 -7.87 -9.92 -6.64
CA CYS A 252 -7.02 -11.08 -6.92
C CYS A 252 -7.10 -11.53 -8.39
N LEU A 253 -8.27 -11.41 -9.02
CA LEU A 253 -8.45 -11.73 -10.44
C LEU A 253 -7.59 -10.86 -11.37
N PHE A 254 -7.15 -9.68 -10.91
CA PHE A 254 -6.24 -8.81 -11.65
C PHE A 254 -4.77 -9.00 -11.26
N ILE A 255 -4.49 -9.28 -9.98
CA ILE A 255 -3.12 -9.50 -9.48
C ILE A 255 -2.54 -10.81 -9.99
N VAL A 256 -3.32 -11.90 -10.00
CA VAL A 256 -2.83 -13.23 -10.34
C VAL A 256 -2.33 -13.28 -11.79
N PRO A 257 -3.08 -12.81 -12.81
CA PRO A 257 -2.58 -12.75 -14.18
C PRO A 257 -1.31 -11.91 -14.30
N GLU A 258 -1.24 -10.75 -13.64
CA GLU A 258 -0.04 -9.90 -13.66
C GLU A 258 1.19 -10.64 -13.12
N ILE A 259 1.05 -11.38 -12.02
CA ILE A 259 2.13 -12.17 -11.42
C ILE A 259 2.56 -13.30 -12.36
N LEU A 260 1.60 -13.99 -13.00
CA LEU A 260 1.87 -15.06 -13.95
C LEU A 260 2.61 -14.53 -15.19
N ILE A 261 2.16 -13.40 -15.74
CA ILE A 261 2.80 -12.72 -16.87
C ILE A 261 4.23 -12.31 -16.50
N LYS A 262 4.43 -11.65 -15.35
CA LYS A 262 5.76 -11.29 -14.86
C LYS A 262 6.66 -12.51 -14.66
N SER A 263 6.13 -13.60 -14.10
CA SER A 263 6.86 -14.84 -13.87
C SER A 263 7.21 -15.57 -15.17
N TYR A 264 6.37 -15.46 -16.20
CA TYR A 264 6.64 -16.01 -17.52
C TYR A 264 7.76 -15.23 -18.20
N PHE A 265 7.65 -13.90 -18.22
CA PHE A 265 8.67 -13.03 -18.81
C PHE A 265 9.95 -12.92 -17.98
N SER A 266 10.00 -13.39 -16.73
CA SER A 266 11.24 -13.39 -15.92
C SER A 266 12.19 -14.53 -16.25
N ARG A 267 11.78 -15.54 -17.05
CA ARG A 267 12.65 -16.66 -17.46
C ARG A 267 13.85 -16.17 -18.28
N GLU A 268 14.96 -16.89 -18.24
CA GLU A 268 16.22 -16.48 -18.90
C GLU A 268 16.07 -16.32 -20.42
N ASN A 269 15.22 -17.15 -21.07
CA ASN A 269 14.94 -17.11 -22.50
C ASN A 269 14.36 -15.75 -22.95
N PHE A 270 13.72 -15.00 -22.05
CA PHE A 270 13.17 -13.67 -22.34
C PHE A 270 14.12 -12.52 -21.96
N SER A 271 15.35 -12.80 -21.53
CA SER A 271 16.33 -11.76 -21.14
C SER A 271 16.58 -10.74 -22.26
N ALA A 272 16.80 -11.20 -23.48
CA ALA A 272 16.96 -10.34 -24.66
C ALA A 272 15.68 -9.57 -25.01
N PHE A 273 14.50 -10.17 -24.82
CA PHE A 273 13.23 -9.47 -25.05
C PHE A 273 13.00 -8.36 -24.02
N ARG A 274 13.37 -8.57 -22.75
CA ARG A 274 13.19 -7.59 -21.67
C ARG A 274 13.99 -6.30 -21.87
N SER A 275 15.06 -6.31 -22.67
CA SER A 275 15.83 -5.11 -23.01
C SER A 275 15.28 -4.35 -24.22
N THR A 276 14.26 -4.88 -24.90
CA THR A 276 13.67 -4.24 -26.09
C THR A 276 12.69 -3.11 -25.74
N LEU A 277 12.52 -2.18 -26.68
CA LEU A 277 11.45 -1.18 -26.62
C LEU A 277 10.05 -1.82 -26.61
N ALA A 278 9.87 -2.96 -27.28
CA ALA A 278 8.59 -3.68 -27.30
C ALA A 278 8.16 -4.12 -25.89
N TYR A 279 9.09 -4.65 -25.09
CA TYR A 279 8.80 -5.00 -23.70
C TYR A 279 8.53 -3.76 -22.83
N SER A 280 9.22 -2.64 -23.10
CA SER A 280 8.94 -1.36 -22.44
C SER A 280 7.49 -0.91 -22.70
N TRP A 281 7.07 -0.90 -23.97
CA TRP A 281 5.71 -0.55 -24.36
C TRP A 281 4.67 -1.51 -23.77
N LEU A 282 4.96 -2.81 -23.71
CA LEU A 282 4.09 -3.79 -23.05
C LEU A 282 3.88 -3.45 -21.56
N CYS A 283 4.95 -3.07 -20.85
CA CYS A 283 4.85 -2.66 -19.44
C CYS A 283 4.05 -1.36 -19.26
N VAL A 284 4.22 -0.39 -20.17
CA VAL A 284 3.51 0.89 -20.18
C VAL A 284 2.02 0.66 -20.42
N LEU A 285 1.64 -0.11 -21.44
CA LEU A 285 0.24 -0.45 -21.71
C LEU A 285 -0.39 -1.24 -20.56
N GLY A 286 0.36 -2.16 -19.94
CA GLY A 286 -0.07 -2.85 -18.72
C GLY A 286 -0.28 -1.89 -17.53
N SER A 287 0.53 -0.84 -17.41
CA SER A 287 0.38 0.21 -16.40
C SER A 287 -0.88 1.04 -16.63
N ASP A 288 -1.14 1.42 -17.88
CA ASP A 288 -2.33 2.20 -18.26
C ASP A 288 -3.61 1.42 -18.00
N PHE A 289 -3.63 0.15 -18.44
CA PHE A 289 -4.73 -0.77 -18.16
C PHE A 289 -5.02 -0.86 -16.66
N TYR A 290 -3.97 -0.98 -15.84
CA TYR A 290 -4.10 -0.97 -14.39
C TYR A 290 -4.71 0.33 -13.84
N ILE A 291 -4.22 1.49 -14.28
CA ILE A 291 -4.72 2.78 -13.77
C ILE A 291 -6.21 2.94 -14.14
N ILE A 292 -6.58 2.59 -15.36
CA ILE A 292 -7.98 2.60 -15.82
C ILE A 292 -8.82 1.63 -14.99
N LEU A 293 -8.31 0.42 -14.74
CA LEU A 293 -8.98 -0.56 -13.88
C LEU A 293 -9.23 0.00 -12.47
N MET A 294 -8.26 0.70 -11.87
CA MET A 294 -8.46 1.33 -10.56
C MET A 294 -9.50 2.45 -10.60
N ILE A 295 -9.52 3.26 -11.67
CA ILE A 295 -10.54 4.29 -11.90
C ILE A 295 -11.93 3.64 -11.97
N VAL A 296 -12.08 2.54 -12.71
CA VAL A 296 -13.35 1.81 -12.83
C VAL A 296 -13.74 1.16 -11.50
N ALA A 297 -12.82 0.45 -10.84
CA ALA A 297 -13.06 -0.19 -9.56
C ALA A 297 -13.48 0.81 -8.47
N ASN A 298 -12.90 2.01 -8.47
CA ASN A 298 -13.26 3.09 -7.56
C ASN A 298 -14.67 3.64 -7.82
N LEU A 299 -15.10 3.72 -9.08
CA LEU A 299 -16.48 4.11 -9.43
C LEU A 299 -17.49 3.11 -8.89
N VAL A 300 -17.23 1.82 -9.09
CA VAL A 300 -18.10 0.73 -8.63
C VAL A 300 -18.13 0.68 -7.10
N GLY A 301 -16.96 0.65 -6.45
CA GLY A 301 -16.85 0.44 -5.00
C GLY A 301 -17.27 1.63 -4.13
N PHE A 302 -17.02 2.88 -4.57
CA PHE A 302 -17.26 4.05 -3.72
C PHE A 302 -18.39 4.96 -4.20
N SER A 303 -18.63 5.03 -5.52
CA SER A 303 -19.47 6.10 -6.09
C SER A 303 -20.88 5.63 -6.47
N TYR A 304 -21.03 4.40 -6.95
CA TYR A 304 -22.28 3.91 -7.52
C TYR A 304 -22.94 2.73 -6.79
N GLY A 305 -22.18 1.89 -6.08
CA GLY A 305 -22.71 0.64 -5.55
C GLY A 305 -23.02 -0.39 -6.65
N SER A 306 -23.73 -1.47 -6.31
CA SER A 306 -24.08 -2.56 -7.24
C SER A 306 -24.90 -2.08 -8.44
N ASP A 307 -25.84 -1.16 -8.22
CA ASP A 307 -26.83 -0.78 -9.22
C ASP A 307 -26.26 0.10 -10.34
N GLY A 308 -25.21 0.87 -10.03
CA GLY A 308 -24.58 1.70 -11.06
C GLY A 308 -23.58 0.96 -11.93
N ILE A 309 -23.23 -0.30 -11.65
CA ILE A 309 -22.37 -1.11 -12.55
C ILE A 309 -23.00 -1.19 -13.95
N THR A 310 -24.30 -1.45 -14.03
CA THR A 310 -25.04 -1.57 -15.30
C THR A 310 -25.06 -0.25 -16.08
N HIS A 311 -25.27 0.87 -15.37
CA HIS A 311 -25.28 2.20 -15.98
C HIS A 311 -23.89 2.62 -16.48
N MET A 312 -22.87 2.36 -15.66
CA MET A 312 -21.46 2.61 -16.00
C MET A 312 -21.02 1.79 -17.21
N SER A 313 -21.38 0.50 -17.24
CA SER A 313 -21.00 -0.40 -18.32
C SER A 313 -21.58 0.06 -19.65
N LYS A 314 -22.86 0.47 -19.67
CA LYS A 314 -23.50 1.05 -20.86
C LYS A 314 -22.80 2.32 -21.33
N LYS A 315 -22.41 3.20 -20.41
CA LYS A 315 -21.67 4.43 -20.72
C LYS A 315 -20.28 4.13 -21.31
N PHE A 316 -19.51 3.24 -20.71
CA PHE A 316 -18.16 2.91 -21.20
C PHE A 316 -18.16 2.19 -22.56
N ILE A 317 -19.18 1.40 -22.88
CA ILE A 317 -19.32 0.70 -24.16
C ILE A 317 -19.79 1.64 -25.28
N SER A 318 -20.38 2.79 -24.95
CA SER A 318 -20.79 3.79 -25.94
C SER A 318 -19.62 4.32 -26.75
N VAL A 319 -19.89 4.85 -27.95
CA VAL A 319 -18.86 5.48 -28.81
C VAL A 319 -18.12 6.60 -28.09
N GLU A 320 -18.83 7.39 -27.27
CA GLU A 320 -18.24 8.44 -26.43
C GLU A 320 -17.35 7.86 -25.33
N GLY A 321 -17.77 6.75 -24.71
CA GLY A 321 -16.99 6.01 -23.73
C GLY A 321 -15.68 5.48 -24.30
N ILE A 322 -15.73 4.86 -25.48
CA ILE A 322 -14.54 4.36 -26.19
C ILE A 322 -13.60 5.51 -26.54
N LYS A 323 -14.12 6.64 -27.04
CA LYS A 323 -13.32 7.84 -27.30
C LYS A 323 -12.66 8.38 -26.03
N ALA A 324 -13.39 8.47 -24.92
CA ALA A 324 -12.87 8.94 -23.64
C ALA A 324 -11.77 8.02 -23.08
N ILE A 325 -11.96 6.69 -23.18
CA ILE A 325 -10.93 5.71 -22.80
C ILE A 325 -9.71 5.87 -23.69
N PHE A 326 -9.87 5.98 -25.01
CA PHE A 326 -8.77 6.13 -25.95
C PHE A 326 -7.92 7.37 -25.66
N ILE A 327 -8.56 8.53 -25.46
CA ILE A 327 -7.89 9.77 -25.07
C ILE A 327 -7.16 9.60 -23.73
N SER A 328 -7.81 8.97 -22.76
CA SER A 328 -7.22 8.71 -21.44
C SER A 328 -5.98 7.81 -21.53
N VAL A 329 -6.03 6.77 -22.38
CA VAL A 329 -4.88 5.89 -22.64
C VAL A 329 -3.72 6.72 -23.20
N ILE A 330 -3.93 7.58 -24.19
CA ILE A 330 -2.85 8.43 -24.76
C ILE A 330 -2.14 9.25 -23.66
N PHE A 331 -2.91 9.94 -22.81
CA PHE A 331 -2.33 10.73 -21.72
C PHE A 331 -1.62 9.87 -20.67
N LEU A 332 -2.23 8.74 -20.30
CA LEU A 332 -1.66 7.81 -19.34
C LEU A 332 -0.37 7.19 -19.88
N THR A 333 -0.32 6.81 -21.15
CA THR A 333 0.84 6.24 -21.82
C THR A 333 2.05 7.16 -21.73
N ILE A 334 1.88 8.47 -22.02
CA ILE A 334 2.96 9.46 -21.89
C ILE A 334 3.44 9.51 -20.43
N TRP A 335 2.51 9.55 -19.49
CA TRP A 335 2.80 9.65 -18.06
C TRP A 335 3.45 8.38 -17.48
N THR A 336 2.96 7.19 -17.80
CA THR A 336 3.48 5.91 -17.30
C THR A 336 4.82 5.58 -17.96
N HIS A 337 5.02 5.93 -19.22
CA HIS A 337 6.32 5.86 -19.88
C HIS A 337 7.35 6.74 -19.18
N PHE A 338 7.02 8.01 -18.89
CA PHE A 338 7.89 8.90 -18.11
C PHE A 338 8.23 8.31 -16.73
N ASN A 339 7.23 7.82 -16.00
CA ASN A 339 7.46 7.20 -14.69
C ASN A 339 8.37 5.98 -14.79
N ARG A 340 8.20 5.13 -15.80
CA ARG A 340 9.05 3.96 -16.01
C ARG A 340 10.51 4.38 -16.21
N LEU A 341 10.78 5.32 -17.11
CA LEU A 341 12.13 5.84 -17.35
C LEU A 341 12.74 6.44 -16.09
N TYR A 342 11.95 7.22 -15.33
CA TYR A 342 12.39 7.79 -14.07
C TYR A 342 12.78 6.71 -13.05
N ARG A 343 12.03 5.61 -12.96
CA ARG A 343 12.36 4.47 -12.07
C ARG A 343 13.58 3.68 -12.53
N GLU A 344 13.78 3.53 -13.84
CA GLU A 344 15.00 2.91 -14.38
C GLU A 344 16.23 3.75 -14.06
N GLU A 345 16.11 5.07 -14.15
CA GLU A 345 17.17 6.00 -13.79
C GLU A 345 17.47 5.98 -12.29
N GLU A 346 16.46 5.93 -11.41
CA GLU A 346 16.64 5.70 -9.98
C GLU A 346 17.40 4.39 -9.71
N ALA A 347 17.04 3.31 -10.41
CA ALA A 347 17.72 2.02 -10.27
C ALA A 347 19.19 2.09 -10.73
N ARG A 348 19.50 2.79 -11.83
CA ARG A 348 20.88 3.02 -12.30
C ARG A 348 21.71 3.80 -11.29
N ARG A 349 21.10 4.77 -10.61
CA ARG A 349 21.73 5.55 -9.52
C ARG A 349 21.88 4.75 -8.22
N GLY A 350 21.53 3.47 -8.21
CA GLY A 350 21.60 2.60 -7.04
C GLY A 350 20.52 2.87 -6.00
N VAL A 351 19.48 3.66 -6.33
CA VAL A 351 18.32 3.85 -5.45
C VAL A 351 17.50 2.57 -5.49
N LYS A 352 17.79 1.66 -4.56
CA LYS A 352 17.00 0.44 -4.39
C LYS A 352 15.61 0.82 -3.91
N LYS A 353 14.58 0.33 -4.59
CA LYS A 353 13.21 0.41 -4.08
C LYS A 353 13.15 -0.32 -2.74
N LYS A 354 12.80 0.41 -1.67
CA LYS A 354 12.42 -0.18 -0.38
C LYS A 354 11.09 -0.90 -0.60
N TYR A 355 11.14 -2.19 -0.94
CA TYR A 355 9.99 -3.08 -0.99
C TYR A 355 9.98 -3.98 0.23
#